data_AF-A0A2L2LBW8-F1
#
_entry.id   AF-A0A2L2LBW8-F1
#
_cell.length_a   1.000
_cell.length_b   1.000
_cell.length_c   1.000
_cell.angle_alpha   90.00
_cell.angle_beta   90.00
_cell.angle_gamma   90.00
#
_symmetry.space_group_name_H-M   'P 1'
#
loop_
_entity.id
_entity.type
_entity.pdbx_description
1 polymer ?
#
loop_
_entity_poly.entity_id
_entity_poly.type
_entity_poly.pdbx_seq_one_letter_code
_entity_poly.pdbx_strand_id
1 'polypeptide(L)'
;MRGGKREGSGRPKGARTVRTTKVAEREHQNGITPLEVMLKAMRAHVDKNDLDAAASIAKDAAPYMHAKLASVQHTGRGGGPIQTVDLTNASEEQLNALEAVFGPLAGSGGDDEGDTSGEGEESR
;
A
#
# COMPACT_ATOMS: atom_id res chain seq x y z
N MET A 1 -31.74 37.90 -3.78
CA MET A 1 -31.34 37.10 -2.60
C MET A 1 -30.14 36.25 -2.95
N ARG A 2 -29.01 36.35 -2.24
CA ARG A 2 -27.88 35.41 -2.38
C ARG A 2 -28.12 34.26 -1.40
N GLY A 3 -28.06 33.01 -1.87
CA GLY A 3 -28.26 31.84 -1.03
C GLY A 3 -27.18 31.78 0.05
N GLY A 4 -27.60 31.80 1.32
CA GLY A 4 -26.71 31.65 2.47
C GLY A 4 -26.15 30.23 2.60
N LYS A 5 -25.06 30.10 3.35
CA LYS A 5 -24.42 28.81 3.68
C LYS A 5 -25.42 27.90 4.40
N ARG A 6 -25.65 26.70 3.87
CA ARG A 6 -26.35 25.59 4.54
C ARG A 6 -25.34 24.55 5.01
N GLU A 7 -25.62 23.83 6.08
CA GLU A 7 -24.77 22.69 6.49
C GLU A 7 -24.68 21.67 5.35
N GLY A 8 -23.46 21.24 5.01
CA GLY A 8 -23.20 20.38 3.85
C GLY A 8 -23.26 21.08 2.48
N SER A 9 -23.55 22.38 2.40
CA SER A 9 -23.54 23.11 1.12
C SER A 9 -22.13 23.48 0.67
N GLY A 10 -21.95 23.46 -0.65
CA GLY A 10 -20.69 23.79 -1.29
C GLY A 10 -19.95 22.55 -1.77
N ARG A 11 -18.73 22.77 -2.22
CA ARG A 11 -17.91 21.72 -2.82
C ARG A 11 -17.14 20.96 -1.73
N PRO A 12 -17.09 19.61 -1.76
CA PRO A 12 -16.31 18.85 -0.80
C PRO A 12 -14.85 19.29 -0.77
N LYS A 13 -14.28 19.40 0.43
CA LYS A 13 -12.89 19.81 0.65
C LYS A 13 -11.97 18.81 -0.05
N GLY A 14 -11.06 19.31 -0.89
CA GLY A 14 -10.12 18.49 -1.67
C GLY A 14 -10.63 18.01 -3.02
N ALA A 15 -11.90 18.27 -3.39
CA ALA A 15 -12.40 17.86 -4.69
C ALA A 15 -11.71 18.61 -5.85
N ARG A 16 -11.14 17.84 -6.79
CA ARG A 16 -10.40 18.35 -7.95
C ARG A 16 -11.33 19.04 -8.94
N THR A 17 -11.10 20.31 -9.31
CA THR A 17 -12.00 21.10 -10.20
C THR A 17 -12.26 20.40 -11.52
N VAL A 18 -13.44 20.63 -12.12
CA VAL A 18 -13.77 20.05 -13.44
C VAL A 18 -12.69 20.41 -14.47
N ARG A 19 -12.15 21.63 -14.39
CA ARG A 19 -11.04 22.08 -15.24
C ARG A 19 -9.76 21.27 -15.02
N THR A 20 -9.35 21.05 -13.77
CA THR A 20 -8.12 20.28 -13.48
C THR A 20 -8.25 18.81 -13.88
N THR A 21 -9.43 18.21 -13.72
CA THR A 21 -9.69 16.86 -14.22
C THR A 21 -9.60 16.77 -15.75
N LYS A 22 -10.23 17.71 -16.48
CA LYS A 22 -10.19 17.73 -17.94
C LYS A 22 -8.79 17.90 -18.51
N VAL A 23 -7.95 18.73 -17.87
CA VAL A 23 -6.55 18.88 -18.27
C VAL A 23 -5.78 17.58 -18.07
N ALA A 24 -5.92 16.94 -16.91
CA ALA A 24 -5.26 15.66 -16.63
C ALA A 24 -5.68 14.58 -17.64
N GLU A 25 -6.97 14.49 -17.96
CA GLU A 25 -7.51 13.54 -18.94
C GLU A 25 -6.98 13.83 -20.36
N ARG A 26 -6.93 15.10 -20.76
CA ARG A 26 -6.38 15.52 -22.05
C ARG A 26 -4.90 15.16 -22.18
N GLU A 27 -4.10 15.45 -21.17
CA GLU A 27 -2.67 15.13 -21.20
C GLU A 27 -2.42 13.62 -21.16
N HIS A 28 -3.28 12.86 -20.46
CA HIS A 28 -3.26 11.40 -20.49
C HIS A 28 -3.52 10.87 -21.90
N GLN A 29 -4.52 11.41 -22.60
CA GLN A 29 -4.81 11.06 -24.00
C GLN A 29 -3.69 11.47 -24.97
N ASN A 30 -3.02 12.58 -24.70
CA ASN A 30 -1.89 13.07 -25.51
C ASN A 30 -0.57 12.33 -25.21
N GLY A 31 -0.51 11.47 -24.19
CA GLY A 31 0.70 10.74 -23.80
C GLY A 31 1.81 11.64 -23.22
N ILE A 32 1.42 12.75 -22.56
CA ILE A 32 2.31 13.67 -21.85
C ILE A 32 1.89 13.77 -20.38
N THR A 33 1.82 12.63 -19.71
CA THR A 33 1.73 12.60 -18.25
C THR A 33 3.11 12.83 -17.62
N PRO A 34 3.18 13.29 -16.36
CA PRO A 34 4.43 13.38 -15.63
C PRO A 34 5.22 12.06 -15.62
N LEU A 35 4.53 10.92 -15.54
CA LEU A 35 5.14 9.60 -15.60
C LEU A 35 5.79 9.34 -16.97
N GLU A 36 5.13 9.65 -18.08
CA GLU A 36 5.73 9.48 -19.41
C GLU A 36 6.96 10.38 -19.60
N VAL A 37 6.95 11.60 -19.05
CA VAL A 37 8.12 12.50 -19.10
C VAL A 37 9.29 11.89 -18.32
N MET A 38 9.05 11.39 -17.11
CA MET A 38 10.08 10.70 -16.30
C MET A 38 10.63 9.48 -17.05
N LEU A 39 9.77 8.63 -17.62
CA LEU A 39 10.22 7.44 -18.35
C LEU A 39 11.02 7.78 -19.62
N LYS A 40 10.63 8.82 -20.38
CA LYS A 40 11.36 9.29 -21.55
C LYS A 40 12.74 9.83 -21.18
N ALA A 41 12.82 10.66 -20.14
CA ALA A 41 14.09 11.21 -19.65
C ALA A 41 15.01 10.09 -19.14
N MET A 42 14.48 9.18 -18.31
CA MET A 42 15.21 8.02 -17.81
C MET A 42 15.83 7.20 -18.95
N ARG A 43 15.04 6.84 -19.98
CA ARG A 43 15.53 6.11 -21.16
C ARG A 43 16.63 6.86 -21.90
N ALA A 44 16.48 8.17 -22.10
CA ALA A 44 17.50 8.98 -22.76
C ALA A 44 18.84 9.02 -21.99
N HIS A 45 18.82 8.91 -20.65
CA HIS A 45 20.04 8.79 -19.84
C HIS A 45 20.63 7.38 -19.91
N VAL A 46 19.79 6.34 -19.93
CA VAL A 46 20.23 4.95 -20.15
C VAL A 46 20.94 4.81 -21.51
N ASP A 47 20.37 5.38 -22.57
CA ASP A 47 20.96 5.35 -23.93
C ASP A 47 22.32 6.06 -23.99
N LYS A 48 22.54 7.05 -23.11
CA LYS A 48 23.81 7.77 -22.95
C LYS A 48 24.78 7.10 -21.98
N ASN A 49 24.41 5.95 -21.41
CA ASN A 49 25.15 5.24 -20.37
C ASN A 49 25.38 6.07 -19.08
N ASP A 50 24.51 7.05 -18.82
CA ASP A 50 24.51 7.89 -17.63
C ASP A 50 23.54 7.32 -16.59
N LEU A 51 23.97 6.22 -15.97
CA LEU A 51 23.10 5.40 -15.12
C LEU A 51 22.74 6.08 -13.80
N ASP A 52 23.60 6.97 -13.26
CA ASP A 52 23.31 7.69 -12.02
C ASP A 52 22.13 8.64 -12.18
N ALA A 53 22.10 9.40 -13.29
CA ALA A 53 20.97 10.26 -13.61
C ALA A 53 19.70 9.43 -13.88
N ALA A 54 19.82 8.32 -14.61
CA ALA A 54 18.70 7.41 -14.85
C ALA A 54 18.13 6.84 -13.55
N ALA A 55 18.99 6.44 -12.60
CA ALA A 55 18.59 5.89 -11.31
C ALA A 55 17.84 6.93 -10.44
N SER A 56 18.25 8.19 -10.49
CA SER A 56 17.55 9.27 -9.78
C SER A 56 16.11 9.43 -10.28
N ILE A 57 15.89 9.39 -11.60
CA ILE A 57 14.55 9.49 -12.20
C ILE A 57 13.74 8.22 -11.93
N ALA A 58 14.40 7.05 -11.96
CA ALA A 58 13.76 5.78 -11.64
C ALA A 58 13.18 5.77 -10.22
N LYS A 59 13.89 6.34 -9.25
CA LYS A 59 13.42 6.50 -7.86
C LYS A 59 12.12 7.32 -7.79
N ASP A 60 12.04 8.41 -8.56
CA ASP A 60 10.85 9.28 -8.58
C ASP A 60 9.67 8.63 -9.31
N ALA A 61 9.93 7.80 -10.31
CA ALA A 61 8.92 7.03 -11.04
C ALA A 61 8.41 5.80 -10.26
N ALA A 62 9.23 5.24 -9.37
CA ALA A 62 8.94 3.99 -8.67
C ALA A 62 7.58 3.95 -7.94
N PRO A 63 7.11 5.00 -7.23
CA PRO A 63 5.81 4.97 -6.56
C PRO A 63 4.61 4.77 -7.48
N TYR A 64 4.75 5.07 -8.77
CA TYR A 64 3.69 4.95 -9.77
C TYR A 64 3.74 3.62 -10.54
N MET A 65 4.88 2.92 -10.50
CA MET A 65 5.11 1.67 -11.24
C MET A 65 5.15 0.45 -10.33
N HIS A 66 5.57 0.64 -9.08
CA HIS A 66 5.73 -0.42 -8.09
C HIS A 66 4.84 -0.13 -6.90
N ALA A 67 3.99 -1.09 -6.55
CA ALA A 67 3.25 -1.02 -5.30
C ALA A 67 4.27 -0.92 -4.15
N LYS A 68 4.18 0.15 -3.36
CA LYS A 68 4.97 0.24 -2.14
C LYS A 68 4.54 -0.88 -1.21
N LEU A 69 5.48 -1.65 -0.66
CA LEU A 69 5.19 -2.58 0.43
C LEU A 69 4.38 -1.84 1.48
N ALA A 70 3.15 -2.31 1.73
CA ALA A 70 2.31 -1.75 2.75
C ALA A 70 3.06 -1.89 4.09
N SER A 71 3.35 -0.78 4.76
CA SER A 71 3.84 -0.81 6.13
C SER A 71 2.65 -1.17 7.04
N VAL A 72 2.22 -2.43 7.01
CA VAL A 72 1.17 -2.92 7.91
C VAL A 72 1.78 -3.00 9.30
N GLN A 73 1.43 -2.04 10.15
CA GLN A 73 1.74 -2.07 11.57
C GLN A 73 0.73 -2.99 12.26
N HIS A 74 1.14 -4.21 12.60
CA HIS A 74 0.35 -5.11 13.43
C HIS A 74 0.39 -4.61 14.88
N THR A 75 -0.63 -3.85 15.26
CA THR A 75 -0.80 -3.33 16.62
C THR A 75 -2.16 -3.73 17.16
N GLY A 76 -2.24 -3.90 18.47
CA GLY A 76 -3.50 -4.08 19.18
C GLY A 76 -4.36 -2.81 19.18
N ARG A 77 -5.52 -2.88 19.82
CA ARG A 77 -6.50 -1.78 19.86
C ARG A 77 -5.83 -0.46 20.28
N GLY A 78 -5.92 0.56 19.43
CA GLY A 78 -5.35 1.89 19.70
C GLY A 78 -3.82 1.99 19.53
N GLY A 79 -3.19 1.08 18.79
CA GLY A 79 -1.72 1.09 18.62
C GLY A 79 -0.96 0.42 19.76
N GLY A 80 -1.67 -0.25 20.68
CA GLY A 80 -1.07 -0.95 21.81
C GLY A 80 -0.45 -2.30 21.43
N PRO A 81 0.13 -3.02 22.40
CA PRO A 81 0.60 -4.39 22.19
C PRO A 81 -0.51 -5.31 21.68
N ILE A 82 -0.15 -6.30 20.86
CA ILE A 82 -1.07 -7.39 20.51
C ILE A 82 -1.42 -8.12 21.81
N GLN A 83 -2.72 -8.25 22.08
CA GLN A 83 -3.21 -8.94 23.26
C GLN A 83 -3.02 -10.45 23.05
N THR A 84 -2.38 -11.11 24.01
CA THR A 84 -2.23 -12.56 24.04
C THR A 84 -2.90 -13.11 25.29
N VAL A 85 -3.42 -14.33 25.19
CA VAL A 85 -4.03 -15.05 26.32
C VAL A 85 -3.31 -16.39 26.44
N ASP A 86 -2.81 -16.71 27.62
CA ASP A 86 -2.20 -18.00 27.92
C ASP A 86 -3.28 -19.05 28.16
N LEU A 87 -3.23 -20.13 27.37
CA LEU A 87 -4.20 -21.24 27.41
C LEU A 87 -3.58 -22.55 27.92
N THR A 88 -2.37 -22.51 28.51
CA THR A 88 -1.62 -23.71 28.93
C THR A 88 -2.41 -24.64 29.88
N ASN A 89 -3.35 -24.08 30.65
CA ASN A 89 -4.16 -24.84 31.62
C ASN A 89 -5.63 -25.05 31.18
N ALA A 90 -5.97 -24.77 29.93
CA ALA A 90 -7.31 -25.02 29.41
C ALA A 90 -7.56 -26.53 29.23
N SER A 91 -8.76 -27.01 29.52
CA SER A 91 -9.14 -28.40 29.24
C SER A 91 -9.46 -28.62 27.76
N GLU A 92 -9.40 -29.87 27.29
CA GLU A 92 -9.76 -30.23 25.91
C GLU A 92 -11.19 -29.78 25.54
N GLU A 93 -12.13 -29.89 26.47
CA GLU A 93 -13.51 -29.42 26.26
C GLU A 93 -13.58 -27.90 26.05
N GLN A 94 -12.78 -27.12 26.79
CA GLN A 94 -12.73 -25.66 26.65
C GLN A 94 -12.09 -25.25 25.33
N LEU A 95 -11.05 -25.98 24.88
CA LEU A 95 -10.40 -25.76 23.60
C LEU A 95 -11.35 -26.05 22.43
N ASN A 96 -12.06 -27.18 22.48
CA ASN A 96 -13.06 -27.55 21.46
C ASN A 96 -14.20 -26.53 21.37
N ALA A 97 -14.65 -25.99 22.52
CA ALA A 97 -15.66 -24.93 22.53
C ALA A 97 -15.15 -23.63 21.89
N LEU A 98 -13.88 -23.29 22.08
CA LEU A 98 -13.25 -22.12 21.48
C LEU A 98 -13.12 -22.28 19.96
N GLU A 99 -12.70 -23.47 19.50
CA GLU A 99 -12.58 -23.79 18.08
C GLU A 99 -13.93 -23.71 17.35
N ALA A 100 -15.01 -24.19 17.96
CA ALA A 100 -16.34 -24.09 17.37
C ALA A 100 -16.80 -22.63 17.13
N VAL A 101 -16.34 -21.69 17.99
CA VAL A 101 -16.69 -20.27 17.88
C VAL A 101 -15.77 -19.52 16.92
N PHE A 102 -14.46 -19.78 16.98
CA PHE A 102 -13.44 -19.00 16.26
C PHE A 102 -12.89 -19.69 15.02
N GLY A 103 -13.12 -20.98 14.82
CA GLY A 103 -12.64 -21.74 13.65
C GLY A 103 -12.97 -21.09 12.31
N PRO A 104 -14.20 -20.62 12.06
CA PRO A 104 -14.55 -19.89 10.83
C PRO A 104 -13.80 -18.56 10.65
N LEU A 105 -13.28 -17.96 11.73
CA LEU A 105 -12.52 -16.70 11.69
C LEU A 105 -11.01 -16.94 11.55
N ALA A 106 -10.50 -18.08 12.03
CA ALA A 106 -9.08 -18.41 11.97
C ALA A 106 -8.64 -18.87 10.57
N GLY A 107 -9.54 -19.41 9.74
CA GLY A 107 -9.24 -19.94 8.41
C GLY A 107 -9.24 -18.95 7.25
N SER A 108 -9.34 -17.64 7.47
CA SER A 108 -9.33 -16.63 6.39
C SER A 108 -7.96 -15.98 6.13
N GLY A 109 -6.90 -16.42 6.80
CA GLY A 109 -5.54 -16.11 6.37
C GLY A 109 -5.18 -17.08 5.26
N GLY A 110 -5.08 -16.61 4.02
CA GLY A 110 -4.59 -17.44 2.93
C GLY A 110 -3.21 -17.96 3.31
N ASP A 111 -3.07 -19.28 3.36
CA ASP A 111 -1.83 -19.98 3.59
C ASP A 111 -0.87 -19.63 2.43
N ASP A 112 -0.03 -18.61 2.62
CA ASP A 112 1.11 -18.35 1.75
C ASP A 112 2.21 -19.36 2.10
N GLU A 113 1.95 -20.62 1.73
CA GLU A 113 2.94 -21.68 1.73
C GLU A 113 3.97 -21.37 0.63
N GLY A 114 5.15 -20.92 1.05
CA GLY A 114 6.40 -21.24 0.37
C GLY A 114 7.30 -20.07 -0.02
N ASP A 115 8.17 -19.66 0.90
CA ASP A 115 9.58 -19.49 0.56
C ASP A 115 10.45 -19.94 1.74
N THR A 116 10.88 -21.20 1.67
CA THR A 116 11.95 -21.74 2.52
C THR A 116 13.23 -21.71 1.70
N SER A 117 14.00 -20.63 1.82
CA SER A 117 15.38 -20.56 1.33
C SER A 117 16.15 -19.61 2.27
N GLY A 118 17.25 -19.95 2.92
CA GLY A 118 18.07 -21.14 3.09
C GLY A 118 19.28 -20.65 3.90
N GLU A 119 19.65 -21.39 4.95
CA GLU A 119 21.00 -21.61 5.52
C GLU A 119 21.96 -20.38 5.58
N GLY A 120 22.34 -19.86 6.74
CA GLY A 120 23.17 -20.54 7.73
C GLY A 120 24.66 -20.43 7.37
N GLU A 121 25.42 -19.54 8.01
CA GLU A 121 26.77 -19.77 8.52
C GLU A 121 27.36 -18.51 9.19
N GLU A 122 27.43 -18.53 10.52
CA GLU A 122 28.47 -17.82 11.27
C GLU A 122 29.81 -18.48 10.96
N SER A 123 30.82 -17.69 10.61
CA SER A 123 32.22 -18.11 10.69
C SER A 123 33.15 -16.92 10.86
N ARG A 124 33.52 -16.70 12.13
CA ARG A 124 34.81 -16.21 12.67
C ARG A 124 35.28 -14.78 12.40
#